data_AF-A0A6V7LJQ5-F1
#
_entry.id   AF-A0A6V7LJQ5-F1
#
_cell.length_a   1.000
_cell.length_b   1.000
_cell.length_c   1.000
_cell.angle_alpha   90.00
_cell.angle_beta   90.00
_cell.angle_gamma   90.00
#
_symmetry.space_group_name_H-M   'P 1'
#
loop_
_entity.id
_entity.type
_entity.pdbx_description
1 polymer ?
#
loop_
_entity_poly.entity_id
_entity_poly.type
_entity_poly.pdbx_seq_one_letter_code
_entity_poly.pdbx_strand_id
1 'polypeptide(L)'
;WKYVNGEWVPGGKAEVAPPNPIYIHPESPNFGAHWMKEAVSFAKVKLTNKSNGNGQIMLNSLHKYEPRVHLVRVGAEEQRT
;
A
#
# COMPACT_ATOMS: atom_id res chain seq x y z
N TRP A 1 -0.20 -10.52 -15.59
CA TRP A 1 -0.33 -9.80 -16.87
C TRP A 1 0.91 -10.03 -17.71
N LYS A 2 0.84 -9.82 -19.02
CA LYS A 2 2.01 -9.76 -19.91
C LYS A 2 1.74 -8.72 -21.01
N TYR A 3 2.80 -8.15 -21.58
CA TYR A 3 2.68 -7.18 -22.67
C TYR A 3 3.01 -7.86 -24.00
N VAL A 4 2.05 -7.90 -24.92
CA VAL A 4 2.16 -8.58 -26.21
C VAL A 4 1.54 -7.69 -27.28
N ASN A 5 2.28 -7.43 -28.36
CA ASN A 5 1.80 -6.66 -29.52
C ASN A 5 1.21 -5.28 -29.18
N GLY A 6 1.78 -4.58 -28.19
CA GLY A 6 1.31 -3.25 -27.80
C GLY A 6 0.18 -3.26 -26.76
N GLU A 7 -0.25 -4.43 -26.28
CA GLU A 7 -1.38 -4.55 -25.36
C GLU A 7 -1.04 -5.36 -24.11
N TRP A 8 -1.69 -4.99 -23.00
CA TRP A 8 -1.66 -5.77 -21.77
C TRP A 8 -2.72 -6.87 -21.83
N VAL A 9 -2.27 -8.13 -21.71
CA VAL A 9 -3.15 -9.31 -21.72
C VAL A 9 -2.94 -10.17 -20.46
N PRO A 10 -3.91 -11.04 -20.10
CA PRO A 10 -3.73 -12.01 -19.03
C PRO A 10 -2.48 -12.90 -19.24
N GLY A 11 -1.71 -13.12 -18.18
CA GLY A 11 -0.36 -13.72 -18.25
C GLY A 11 -0.27 -15.19 -17.81
N GLY A 12 -1.39 -15.82 -17.45
CA GLY A 12 -1.44 -17.15 -16.84
C GLY A 12 -1.84 -17.11 -15.37
N LYS A 13 -1.54 -18.19 -14.64
CA LYS A 13 -1.85 -18.32 -13.21
C LYS A 13 -1.06 -17.30 -12.39
N ALA A 14 -1.74 -16.63 -11.46
CA ALA A 14 -1.10 -15.66 -10.57
C ALA A 14 -0.15 -16.34 -9.58
N GLU A 15 0.94 -15.64 -9.24
CA GLU A 15 1.81 -16.02 -8.12
C GLU A 15 1.08 -15.80 -6.78
N VAL A 16 1.56 -16.44 -5.72
CA VAL A 16 1.05 -16.17 -4.37
C VAL A 16 1.32 -14.71 -4.04
N ALA A 17 0.31 -14.01 -3.53
CA ALA A 17 0.46 -12.62 -3.11
C ALA A 17 1.53 -12.54 -2.01
N PRO A 18 2.47 -11.59 -2.08
CA PRO A 18 3.42 -11.40 -1.00
C PRO A 18 2.66 -11.01 0.27
N PRO A 19 3.28 -11.16 1.46
CA PRO A 19 2.76 -10.52 2.67
C PRO A 19 2.48 -9.05 2.34
N ASN A 20 1.36 -8.51 2.83
CA ASN A 20 0.95 -7.15 2.53
C ASN A 20 1.44 -6.20 3.65
N PRO A 21 2.69 -5.70 3.61
CA PRO A 21 3.15 -4.78 4.64
C PRO A 21 2.39 -3.47 4.51
N ILE A 22 1.89 -2.98 5.64
CA ILE A 22 1.25 -1.68 5.73
C ILE A 22 2.35 -0.62 5.76
N TYR A 23 2.26 0.38 4.88
CA TYR A 23 3.03 1.61 5.03
C TYR A 23 2.29 2.57 5.96
N ILE A 24 2.93 2.94 7.07
CA ILE A 24 2.41 3.94 7.99
C ILE A 24 2.95 5.30 7.54
N HIS A 25 2.04 6.28 7.35
CA HIS A 25 2.45 7.64 7.00
C HIS A 25 3.38 8.19 8.10
N PRO A 26 4.54 8.79 7.77
CA PRO A 26 5.58 9.15 8.73
C PRO A 26 5.16 10.20 9.76
N GLU A 27 4.07 10.92 9.49
CA GLU A 27 3.48 11.88 10.43
C GLU A 27 2.45 11.24 11.37
N SER A 28 2.23 9.93 11.31
CA SER A 28 1.31 9.22 12.21
C SER A 28 2.00 8.84 13.54
N PRO A 29 1.28 8.86 14.67
CA PRO A 29 -0.08 9.39 14.83
C PRO A 29 -0.10 10.93 14.89
N ASN A 30 -1.19 11.55 14.45
CA ASN A 30 -1.37 13.00 14.54
C ASN A 30 -2.83 13.40 14.77
N PHE A 31 -3.06 14.66 15.16
CA PHE A 31 -4.39 15.23 15.30
C PHE A 31 -5.12 15.36 13.96
N GLY A 32 -6.44 15.27 13.97
CA GLY A 32 -7.26 15.48 12.77
C GLY A 32 -7.00 16.82 12.09
N ALA A 33 -6.78 17.88 12.87
CA ALA A 33 -6.47 19.22 12.35
C ALA A 33 -5.19 19.26 11.50
N HIS A 34 -4.19 18.45 11.81
CA HIS A 34 -2.97 18.31 10.99
C HIS A 34 -3.33 17.75 9.60
N TRP A 35 -4.08 16.64 9.57
CA TRP A 35 -4.44 15.95 8.32
C TRP A 35 -5.43 16.71 7.43
N MET A 36 -6.25 17.60 8.01
CA MET A 36 -7.22 18.40 7.26
C MET A 36 -6.64 19.72 6.73
N LYS A 37 -5.45 20.13 7.19
CA LYS A 37 -4.85 21.41 6.83
C LYS A 37 -4.47 21.47 5.35
N GLU A 38 -3.99 20.36 4.80
CA GLU A 38 -3.53 20.26 3.41
C GLU A 38 -3.63 18.82 2.90
N ALA A 39 -3.35 18.60 1.62
CA ALA A 39 -3.39 17.27 1.03
C ALA A 39 -2.35 16.33 1.67
N VAL A 40 -2.78 15.13 2.05
CA VAL A 40 -1.90 14.10 2.64
C VAL A 40 -1.11 13.40 1.54
N SER A 41 0.23 13.41 1.62
CA SER A 41 1.12 12.89 0.57
C SER A 41 1.91 11.65 1.00
N PHE A 42 1.75 10.54 0.27
CA PHE A 42 2.49 9.29 0.49
C PHE A 42 3.81 9.22 -0.31
N ALA A 43 4.42 10.36 -0.66
CA ALA A 43 5.59 10.42 -1.56
C ALA A 43 6.83 9.63 -1.10
N LYS A 44 6.90 9.27 0.19
CA LYS A 44 8.02 8.50 0.76
C LYS A 44 7.82 6.98 0.71
N VAL A 45 6.66 6.48 0.25
CA VAL A 45 6.43 5.04 0.07
C VAL A 45 7.37 4.50 -1.01
N LYS A 46 7.89 3.29 -0.80
CA LYS A 46 8.74 2.59 -1.77
C LYS A 46 8.16 1.23 -2.08
N LEU A 47 8.06 0.91 -3.36
CA LEU A 47 7.62 -0.39 -3.87
C LEU A 47 8.85 -1.23 -4.25
N THR A 48 8.83 -2.52 -3.94
CA THR A 48 9.93 -3.46 -4.24
C THR A 48 9.37 -4.79 -4.76
N ASN A 49 10.18 -5.53 -5.51
CA ASN A 49 9.92 -6.92 -5.87
C ASN A 49 10.88 -7.90 -5.18
N LYS A 50 11.65 -7.42 -4.18
CA LYS A 50 12.59 -8.23 -3.39
C LYS A 50 12.20 -8.21 -1.92
N SER A 51 12.34 -9.34 -1.25
CA SER A 51 12.19 -9.47 0.20
C SER A 51 13.43 -8.95 0.93
N ASN A 52 13.62 -7.63 0.96
CA ASN A 52 14.80 -6.97 1.53
C ASN A 52 14.55 -6.28 2.88
N GLY A 53 13.43 -6.57 3.55
CA GLY A 53 13.19 -6.29 4.98
C GLY A 53 13.05 -4.82 5.41
N ASN A 54 13.25 -3.85 4.50
CA ASN A 54 13.43 -2.45 4.88
C ASN A 54 12.22 -1.57 4.54
N GLY A 55 11.12 -1.67 5.31
CA GLY A 55 9.98 -0.73 5.29
C GLY A 55 9.34 -0.46 3.92
N GLN A 56 9.65 -1.29 2.92
CA GLN A 56 9.19 -1.21 1.53
C GLN A 56 7.98 -2.12 1.36
N ILE A 57 7.04 -1.73 0.48
CA ILE A 57 5.91 -2.57 0.12
C ILE A 57 6.33 -3.52 -1.00
N MET A 58 6.36 -4.82 -0.70
CA MET A 58 6.64 -5.85 -1.69
C MET A 58 5.42 -6.10 -2.56
N LEU A 59 5.61 -6.06 -3.88
CA LEU A 59 4.60 -6.38 -4.89
C LEU A 59 5.19 -7.36 -5.90
N ASN A 60 4.34 -8.24 -6.44
CA ASN A 60 4.73 -9.12 -7.52
C ASN A 60 4.71 -8.32 -8.83
N SER A 61 5.80 -8.42 -9.60
CA SER A 61 5.87 -7.86 -10.94
C SER A 61 4.70 -8.40 -11.80
N LEU A 62 4.25 -7.62 -12.78
CA LEU A 62 3.19 -8.03 -13.73
C LEU A 62 1.81 -8.33 -13.10
N HIS A 63 1.56 -7.88 -11.86
CA HIS A 63 0.25 -7.92 -11.23
C HIS A 63 -0.36 -6.51 -11.19
N LYS A 64 -1.70 -6.42 -11.20
CA LYS A 64 -2.41 -5.15 -11.08
C LYS A 64 -2.79 -4.96 -9.60
N TYR A 65 -2.58 -3.76 -9.09
CA TYR A 65 -2.86 -3.39 -7.71
C TYR A 65 -3.73 -2.14 -7.66
N GLU A 66 -4.51 -2.03 -6.59
CA GLU A 66 -5.30 -0.84 -6.26
C GLU A 66 -4.79 -0.28 -4.92
N PRO A 67 -4.32 0.98 -4.87
CA PRO A 67 -3.93 1.62 -3.62
C PRO A 67 -5.13 1.77 -2.67
N ARG A 68 -4.94 1.50 -1.38
CA ARG A 68 -5.97 1.64 -0.34
C ARG A 68 -5.42 2.40 0.87
N VAL A 69 -6.14 3.44 1.30
CA VAL A 69 -5.80 4.26 2.47
C VAL A 69 -6.71 3.88 3.63
N HIS A 70 -6.14 3.75 4.83
CA HIS A 70 -6.87 3.50 6.08
C HIS A 70 -6.67 4.67 7.04
N LEU A 71 -7.75 5.24 7.57
CA LEU A 71 -7.69 6.20 8.67
C LEU A 71 -8.00 5.46 9.97
N VAL A 72 -7.01 5.35 10.85
CA VAL A 72 -7.14 4.63 12.13
C VAL A 72 -7.17 5.64 13.26
N ARG A 73 -8.28 5.68 14.01
CA ARG A 73 -8.40 6.51 15.21
C ARG A 73 -7.56 5.90 16.33
N VAL A 74 -6.65 6.68 16.89
CA VAL A 74 -5.79 6.26 18.01
C VAL A 74 -6.50 6.53 19.34
N GLY A 75 -6.41 5.59 20.27
CA GLY A 75 -6.91 5.76 21.64
C GLY A 75 -8.43 5.59 21.84
N ALA A 76 -9.16 5.11 20.83
CA ALA A 76 -10.49 4.56 21.07
C ALA A 76 -10.33 3.09 21.45
N GLU A 77 -10.80 2.69 22.63
CA GLU A 77 -10.99 1.27 22.93
C GLU A 77 -11.91 0.66 21.87
N GLU A 78 -11.60 -0.55 21.39
CA GLU A 78 -12.47 -1.32 20.51
C GLU A 78 -13.83 -1.53 21.20
N GLN A 79 -14.82 -0.68 20.92
CA GLN A 79 -16.20 -1.07 21.13
C GLN A 79 -16.56 -2.06 20.03
N ARG A 80 -16.19 -3.33 20.25
CA ARG A 80 -16.82 -4.47 19.57
C ARG A 80 -18.30 -4.44 19.97
N THR A 81 -19.13 -4.01 19.02
CA THR A 81 -20.59 -4.28 19.03
C THR A 81 -20.88 -5.25 17.91
#